data_AF-A0A3M2G107-F1
#
_entry.id   AF-A0A3M2G107-F1
#
_cell.length_a   1.000
_cell.length_b   1.000
_cell.length_c   1.000
_cell.angle_alpha   90.00
_cell.angle_beta   90.00
_cell.angle_gamma   90.00
#
_symmetry.space_group_name_H-M   'P 1'
#
loop_
_entity.id
_entity.type
_entity.pdbx_description
1 polymer ?
#
loop_
_entity_poly.entity_id
_entity_poly.type
_entity_poly.pdbx_seq_one_letter_code
_entity_poly.pdbx_strand_id
1 'polypeptide(L)' 'ILHIIEGECDLTLGEDAKTAQSGAWVHMQPNLPHSIKAKKPLIMLLILIKSGKS' A
#
# COMPACT_ATOMS: atom_id res chain seq x y z
N ILE A 1 -4.17 4.68 4.00
CA ILE A 1 -4.62 3.33 3.59
C ILE A 1 -4.25 3.14 2.13
N LEU A 2 -3.79 1.94 1.74
CA LEU A 2 -3.50 1.58 0.35
C LEU A 2 -4.36 0.38 -0.06
N HIS A 3 -4.93 0.43 -1.26
CA HIS A 3 -5.66 -0.67 -1.89
C HIS A 3 -5.06 -0.98 -3.27
N ILE A 4 -4.72 -2.24 -3.51
CA ILE A 4 -4.31 -2.73 -4.82
C ILE A 4 -5.57 -3.12 -5.58
N ILE A 5 -5.97 -2.31 -6.56
CA ILE A 5 -7.18 -2.54 -7.36
C ILE A 5 -6.91 -3.65 -8.38
N GLU A 6 -5.79 -3.57 -9.07
CA GLU A 6 -5.40 -4.53 -10.11
C GLU A 6 -3.88 -4.70 -10.15
N GLY A 7 -3.43 -5.93 -10.39
CA GLY A 7 -2.04 -6.25 -10.67
C GLY A 7 -1.36 -7.03 -9.55
N GLU A 8 -0.03 -7.03 -9.60
CA GLU A 8 0.83 -7.76 -8.66
C GLU A 8 2.11 -6.96 -8.39
N CYS A 9 2.49 -6.85 -7.12
CA CYS A 9 3.69 -6.14 -6.70
C CYS A 9 4.37 -6.78 -5.50
N ASP A 10 5.66 -6.51 -5.33
CA ASP A 10 6.31 -6.63 -4.03
C ASP A 10 6.05 -5.34 -3.25
N LEU A 11 5.51 -5.49 -2.05
CA LEU A 11 5.17 -4.42 -1.13
C LEU A 11 6.01 -4.58 0.14
N THR A 12 6.75 -3.54 0.49
CA THR A 12 7.49 -3.47 1.75
C THR A 12 6.82 -2.45 2.67
N LEU A 13 6.59 -2.84 3.93
CA LEU A 13 6.01 -2.04 5.00
C LEU A 13 6.91 -2.12 6.23
N GLY A 14 7.77 -1.12 6.43
CA GLY A 14 8.86 -1.22 7.41
C GLY A 14 9.82 -2.35 7.03
N GLU A 15 9.96 -3.34 7.90
CA GLU A 15 10.81 -4.52 7.68
C GLU A 15 10.06 -5.67 6.97
N ASP A 16 8.73 -5.58 6.86
CA ASP A 16 7.90 -6.64 6.28
C ASP A 16 7.80 -6.50 4.76
N ALA A 17 8.42 -7.43 4.02
CA ALA A 17 8.26 -7.55 2.58
C ALA A 17 7.32 -8.71 2.21
N LYS A 18 6.32 -8.43 1.38
CA LYS A 18 5.36 -9.43 0.90
C LYS A 18 4.89 -9.14 -0.53
N THR A 19 4.48 -10.18 -1.24
CA THR A 19 3.78 -10.00 -2.52
C THR A 19 2.32 -9.63 -2.24
N ALA A 20 1.84 -8.57 -2.90
CA ALA A 20 0.46 -8.12 -2.87
C ALA A 20 -0.17 -8.25 -4.26
N GLN A 21 -1.46 -8.56 -4.29
CA GLN A 21 -2.25 -8.78 -5.52
C GLN A 21 -3.55 -7.96 -5.47
N SER A 22 -4.28 -7.95 -6.58
CA SER A 22 -5.63 -7.36 -6.68
C SER A 22 -6.50 -7.73 -5.47
N GLY A 23 -7.13 -6.73 -4.85
CA GLY A 23 -7.94 -6.86 -3.64
C GLY A 23 -7.17 -6.71 -2.33
N ALA A 24 -5.84 -6.56 -2.34
CA ALA A 24 -5.07 -6.39 -1.12
C ALA A 24 -5.27 -5.00 -0.50
N TRP A 25 -5.50 -4.97 0.83
CA TRP A 25 -5.64 -3.75 1.62
C TRP A 25 -4.53 -3.61 2.66
N VAL A 26 -4.09 -2.38 2.86
CA VAL A 26 -3.04 -2.03 3.82
C VAL A 26 -3.44 -0.80 4.61
N HIS A 27 -3.49 -0.96 5.93
CA HIS A 27 -3.49 0.18 6.84
C HIS A 27 -2.04 0.59 7.14
N MET A 28 -1.65 1.77 6.68
CA MET A 28 -0.32 2.34 6.94
C MET A 28 -0.45 3.37 8.05
N GLN A 29 0.26 3.14 9.15
CA GLN A 29 0.41 4.12 10.22
C GLN A 29 1.15 5.37 9.70
N PRO A 30 0.96 6.55 10.31
CA PRO A 30 1.71 7.75 9.94
C PRO A 30 3.22 7.50 9.94
N ASN A 31 3.91 8.03 8.92
CA ASN A 31 5.36 7.90 8.73
C ASN A 31 5.89 6.47 8.55
N LEU A 32 5.04 5.46 8.36
CA LEU A 32 5.48 4.09 8.06
C LEU A 32 6.27 4.09 6.74
N PRO A 33 7.57 3.72 6.73
CA PRO A 33 8.33 3.58 5.49
C PRO A 33 7.70 2.50 4.62
N HIS A 34 7.46 2.82 3.36
CA HIS A 34 6.79 1.92 2.42
C HIS A 34 7.43 2.02 1.04
N SER A 35 7.50 0.89 0.34
CA SER A 35 7.94 0.82 -1.04
C SER A 35 7.09 -0.17 -1.83
N ILE A 36 6.96 0.08 -3.13
CA ILE A 36 6.16 -0.73 -4.04
C ILE A 36 7.00 -1.00 -5.28
N LYS A 37 7.15 -2.27 -5.64
CA LYS A 37 7.79 -2.70 -6.88
C LYS A 37 6.80 -3.54 -7.69
N ALA A 38 6.29 -2.97 -8.77
CA ALA A 38 5.36 -3.65 -9.66
C ALA A 38 6.03 -4.84 -10.37
N LYS A 39 5.36 -6.00 -10.36
CA LYS A 39 5.74 -7.18 -11.16
C LYS A 39 4.95 -7.27 -12.48
N LYS A 40 3.76 -6.68 -12.48
CA LYS A 40 2.82 -6.56 -13.60
C LYS A 40 2.27 -5.13 -13.62
N PRO A 41 1.58 -4.69 -14.70
CA PRO A 41 0.82 -3.44 -14.66
C PRO A 41 -0.04 -3.36 -13.39
N LEU A 42 0.07 -2.26 -12.67
CA LEU A 42 -0.46 -2.10 -11.31
C LEU A 42 -1.35 -0.86 -11.25
N ILE A 43 -2.58 -1.05 -10.76
CA ILE A 43 -3.49 0.05 -10.40
C ILE A 43 -3.70 0.01 -8.89
N MET A 44 -3.45 1.15 -8.23
CA MET A 44 -3.59 1.28 -6.79
C MET A 44 -4.33 2.57 -6.41
N LEU A 45 -5.07 2.51 -5.32
CA LEU A 45 -5.74 3.65 -4.71
C LEU A 45 -5.09 3.96 -3.36
N LEU A 46 -4.56 5.19 -3.24
CA LEU A 46 -4.06 5.73 -1.99
C LEU A 46 -5.14 6.60 -1.35
N ILE A 47 -5.55 6.24 -0.14
CA ILE A 47 -6.49 7.02 0.68
C ILE A 47 -5.70 7.66 1.80
N LEU A 48 -5.54 8.98 1.74
CA LEU A 48 -4.97 9.79 2.81
C LEU A 48 -6.09 10.32 3.70
N ILE A 49 -6.01 10.00 4.98
CA ILE A 49 -6.94 10.49 5.99
C ILE A 49 -6.24 11.62 6.73
N LYS A 50 -6.81 12.82 6.68
CA LYS A 50 -6.32 13.95 7.46
C LYS A 50 -6.66 13.72 8.93
N SER A 51 -5.71 13.95 9.83
CA SER A 51 -6.01 13.94 11.27
C SER A 51 -7.07 15.00 11.59
N GLY A 52 -8.06 14.62 12.41
CA GLY A 52 -9.03 15.57 12.94
C GLY A 52 -8.31 16.61 13.81
N LYS A 53 -8.76 17.87 13.75
CA LYS A 53 -8.29 18.88 14.71
C LYS A 53 -8.78 18.45 16.10
N SER A 54 -7.84 18.26 17.02
CA SER A 54 -8.15 18.22 18.47
C SER A 54 -8.42 19.63 18.97
#